data_AF-A0A2P6AQP1-F1
#
_entry.id   AF-A0A2P6AQP1-F1
#
_cell.length_a   1.000
_cell.length_b   1.000
_cell.length_c   1.000
_cell.angle_alpha   90.00
_cell.angle_beta   90.00
_cell.angle_gamma   90.00
#
_symmetry.space_group_name_H-M   'P 1'
#
loop_
_entity.id
_entity.type
_entity.pdbx_description
1 polymer ?
#
loop_
_entity_poly.entity_id
_entity_poly.type
_entity_poly.pdbx_seq_one_letter_code
_entity_poly.pdbx_strand_id
1 'polypeptide(L)' 'MIGNAWPVGDTGYSVLEWGELDRQTLGLRITAWVVATPKGEQLPGFHASRAAAEAVVRALLAGAENDAVPGAGVPR' A
#
# COMPACT_ATOMS: atom_id res chain seq x y z
N MET A 1 -13.78 -0.64 -8.56
CA MET A 1 -13.09 0.03 -9.67
C MET A 1 -11.84 0.70 -9.13
N ILE A 2 -10.77 0.75 -9.93
CA ILE A 2 -9.55 1.48 -9.59
C ILE A 2 -9.55 2.81 -10.35
N GLY A 3 -9.33 3.90 -9.63
CA GLY A 3 -9.22 5.25 -10.23
C GLY A 3 -7.79 5.55 -10.63
N ASN A 4 -7.03 6.05 -9.66
CA ASN A 4 -5.62 6.39 -9.82
C ASN A 4 -4.72 5.49 -8.98
N ALA A 5 -3.43 5.48 -9.34
CA ALA A 5 -2.35 4.78 -8.65
C ALA A 5 -1.23 5.76 -8.32
N TRP A 6 -0.68 5.69 -7.10
CA TRP A 6 0.46 6.49 -6.66
C TRP A 6 1.58 5.59 -6.15
N PRO A 7 2.82 5.76 -6.66
CA PRO A 7 3.96 5.04 -6.12
C PRO A 7 4.28 5.52 -4.70
N VAL A 8 4.69 4.58 -3.84
CA VAL A 8 5.19 4.90 -2.49
C VAL A 8 6.71 5.01 -2.56
N GLY A 9 7.21 6.20 -2.90
CA GLY A 9 8.65 6.42 -3.12
C GLY A 9 9.23 5.43 -4.13
N ASP A 10 10.46 4.94 -3.87
CA ASP A 10 11.17 3.98 -4.73
C ASP A 10 10.97 2.51 -4.30
N THR A 11 9.94 2.24 -3.51
CA THR A 11 9.72 0.91 -2.90
C THR A 11 9.12 -0.13 -3.85
N GLY A 12 8.64 0.33 -5.01
CA GLY A 12 7.86 -0.48 -5.97
C GLY A 12 6.40 -0.72 -5.54
N TYR A 13 6.01 -0.40 -4.30
CA TYR A 13 4.61 -0.46 -3.89
C TYR A 13 3.82 0.73 -4.45
N SER A 14 2.52 0.50 -4.66
CA SER A 14 1.59 1.56 -5.07
C SER A 14 0.37 1.60 -4.17
N VAL A 15 -0.16 2.79 -3.93
CA VAL A 15 -1.48 2.98 -3.32
C VAL A 15 -2.48 3.28 -4.42
N LEU A 16 -3.63 2.63 -4.39
CA LEU A 16 -4.66 2.73 -5.41
C LEU A 16 -5.95 3.30 -4.82
N GLU A 17 -6.60 4.21 -5.54
CA GLU A 17 -7.99 4.57 -5.28
C GLU A 17 -8.90 3.38 -5.56
N TRP A 18 -9.74 3.04 -4.59
CA TRP A 18 -10.78 2.04 -4.74
C TRP A 18 -12.15 2.67 -4.57
N GLY A 19 -13.05 2.36 -5.49
CA GLY A 19 -14.38 2.95 -5.45
C GLY A 19 -15.39 2.26 -6.35
N GLU A 20 -16.55 2.89 -6.40
CA GLU A 20 -17.69 2.47 -7.21
C GLU A 20 -18.01 3.55 -8.24
N LEU A 21 -18.55 3.14 -9.38
CA LEU A 21 -19.10 4.08 -10.35
C LEU A 21 -20.35 4.75 -9.74
N ASP A 22 -20.30 6.06 -9.60
CA ASP A 22 -21.50 6.85 -9.39
C ASP A 22 -22.27 6.94 -10.72
N ARG A 23 -23.45 6.35 -10.79
CA ARG A 23 -24.23 6.30 -12.03
C ARG A 23 -24.92 7.63 -12.39
N GLN A 24 -25.00 8.57 -11.46
CA GLN A 24 -25.59 9.89 -11.70
C GLN A 24 -24.56 10.83 -12.33
N THR A 25 -23.33 10.79 -11.83
CA THR A 25 -22.24 11.66 -12.29
C THR A 25 -21.31 11.00 -13.30
N LEU A 26 -21.39 9.66 -13.43
CA LEU A 26 -20.46 8.81 -14.17
C LEU A 26 -19.01 8.92 -13.68
N GLY A 27 -18.80 9.50 -12.49
CA GLY A 27 -17.50 9.61 -11.84
C GLY A 27 -17.21 8.43 -10.92
N LEU A 28 -15.94 8.25 -10.59
CA LEU A 28 -15.54 7.33 -9.53
C LEU A 28 -15.84 7.96 -8.17
N ARG A 29 -16.71 7.32 -7.38
CA ARG A 29 -16.86 7.61 -5.96
C ARG A 29 -15.86 6.76 -5.18
N ILE A 30 -14.80 7.40 -4.69
CA ILE A 30 -13.78 6.75 -3.88
C ILE A 30 -14.40 6.32 -2.55
N THR A 31 -14.28 5.04 -2.22
CA THR A 31 -14.78 4.46 -0.96
C THR A 31 -13.65 3.95 -0.08
N ALA A 32 -12.48 3.66 -0.65
CA ALA A 32 -11.32 3.18 0.08
C ALA A 32 -10.03 3.40 -0.71
N TRP A 33 -8.92 3.08 -0.04
CA TRP A 33 -7.58 3.03 -0.58
C TRP A 33 -7.00 1.64 -0.35
N VAL A 34 -6.33 1.08 -1.34
CA VAL A 34 -5.70 -0.25 -1.24
C VAL A 34 -4.24 -0.16 -1.60
N VAL A 35 -3.45 -1.14 -1.18
CA VAL A 35 -2.01 -1.22 -1.48
C VAL A 35 -1.80 -2.33 -2.49
N ALA A 36 -0.97 -2.08 -3.51
CA ALA A 36 -0.47 -3.08 -4.44
C ALA A 36 1.04 -3.29 -4.23
N THR A 37 1.46 -4.55 -4.30
CA THR A 37 2.87 -4.96 -4.26
C THR A 37 3.60 -4.55 -5.55
N PRO A 38 4.95 -4.62 -5.59
CA PRO A 38 5.71 -4.41 -6.81
C PRO A 38 5.35 -5.34 -7.98
N LYS A 39 4.67 -6.46 -7.70
CA LYS A 39 4.16 -7.39 -8.72
C LYS A 39 2.73 -7.05 -9.19
N GLY A 40 2.13 -6.00 -8.64
CA GLY A 40 0.75 -5.59 -8.93
C GLY A 40 -0.31 -6.36 -8.15
N GLU A 41 0.07 -7.17 -7.17
CA GLU A 41 -0.88 -7.92 -6.34
C GLU A 41 -1.45 -7.00 -5.25
N GLN A 42 -2.76 -7.00 -5.05
CA GLN A 42 -3.36 -6.23 -3.97
C GLN A 42 -3.08 -6.90 -2.62
N LEU A 43 -2.54 -6.14 -1.67
CA LEU A 43 -2.43 -6.57 -0.28
C LEU A 43 -3.81 -6.58 0.40
N PRO A 44 -4.03 -7.48 1.38
CA PRO A 44 -5.24 -7.45 2.19
C PRO A 44 -5.40 -6.11 2.91
N GLY A 45 -6.59 -5.53 2.84
CA GLY A 45 -6.95 -4.32 3.58
C GLY A 45 -7.53 -3.22 2.71
N PHE A 46 -8.45 -2.47 3.31
CA PHE A 46 -9.01 -1.24 2.77
C PHE A 46 -8.75 -0.13 3.78
N HIS A 47 -8.26 1.00 3.31
CA HIS A 47 -7.84 2.12 4.14
C HIS A 47 -8.71 3.34 3.88
N ALA A 48 -9.01 4.10 4.94
CA ALA A 48 -9.86 5.28 4.87
C ALA A 48 -9.21 6.46 4.13
N SER A 49 -7.88 6.47 4.00
CA SER A 49 -7.14 7.54 3.32
C SER A 49 -5.87 7.00 2.67
N ARG A 50 -5.35 7.75 1.68
CA ARG A 50 -4.06 7.46 1.04
C ARG A 50 -2.93 7.39 2.06
N ALA A 51 -2.87 8.35 2.98
CA ALA A 51 -1.84 8.42 4.01
C ALA A 51 -1.85 7.19 4.93
N ALA A 52 -3.02 6.64 5.25
CA ALA A 52 -3.14 5.40 6.02
C ALA A 52 -2.62 4.18 5.25
N ALA A 53 -2.92 4.08 3.95
CA ALA A 53 -2.38 3.02 3.09
C ALA A 53 -0.85 3.12 2.94
N GLU A 54 -0.31 4.33 2.74
CA GLU A 54 1.14 4.56 2.68
C GLU A 54 1.82 4.21 4.01
N ALA A 55 1.16 4.43 5.16
CA ALA A 55 1.70 4.06 6.47
C ALA A 55 1.83 2.54 6.63
N VAL A 56 0.94 1.75 6.03
CA VAL A 56 1.07 0.29 6.00
C VAL A 56 2.29 -0.14 5.22
N VAL A 57 2.57 0.46 4.06
CA VAL A 57 3.79 0.17 3.29
C VAL A 57 5.03 0.50 4.12
N ARG A 58 5.07 1.67 4.78
CA ARG A 58 6.20 2.04 5.65
C ARG A 58 6.41 1.06 6.80
N ALA A 59 5.32 0.61 7.44
CA ALA A 59 5.39 -0.36 8.53
C ALA A 59 5.86 -1.75 8.04
N LEU A 60 5.40 -2.20 6.87
CA LEU A 60 5.84 -3.46 6.26
C LEU A 60 7.34 -3.46 5.96
N LEU A 61 7.84 -2.36 5.38
CA LEU A 61 9.26 -2.24 5.03
C LEU A 61 10.14 -2.14 6.27
N ALA A 62 9.73 -1.38 7.29
CA ALA A 62 10.44 -1.35 8.57
C ALA A 62 10.45 -2.71 9.27
N GLY A 63 9.37 -3.48 9.17
CA GLY A 63 9.30 -4.86 9.67
C GLY A 63 10.22 -5.81 8.92
N ALA A 64 10.28 -5.70 7.59
CA ALA A 64 11.17 -6.51 6.75
C ALA A 64 12.65 -6.19 6.99
N GLU A 65 13.00 -4.92 7.23
CA GLU A 65 14.37 -4.52 7.58
C GLU A 65 14.83 -5.14 8.90
N ASN A 66 13.92 -5.27 9.88
CA ASN A 66 14.24 -5.89 11.17
C ASN A 66 14.40 -7.42 11.09
N ASP A 67 13.74 -8.09 10.15
CA ASP A 67 13.89 -9.54 9.91
C ASP A 67 15.13 -9.87 9.05
N ALA A 68 15.61 -8.90 8.28
CA ALA A 68 16.79 -9.03 7.40
C ALA A 68 18.15 -8.97 8.13
N VAL A 69 18.19 -9.04 9.46
CA VAL A 69 19.44 -9.12 10.24
C VAL A 69 19.71 -10.56 10.74
N PRO A 70 20.27 -11.46 9.91
CA PRO A 70 20.96 -12.63 10.43
C PRO A 70 22.39 -12.21 10.80
N GLY A 71 22.65 -12.01 12.10
CA GLY A 71 24.04 -11.97 12.59
C GLY A 71 24.48 -10.74 13.41
N ALA A 72 23.64 -10.23 14.31
CA ALA A 72 24.19 -9.49 15.46
C ALA A 72 24.84 -10.51 16.41
N GLY A 73 26.17 -10.58 16.34
CA GLY A 73 26.98 -11.68 16.85
C GLY A 73 26.94 -11.89 18.37
N VAL A 74 27.30 -13.13 18.74
CA VAL A 74 27.95 -13.43 20.02
C VAL A 74 29.46 -13.49 19.76
N PRO A 75 30.24 -12.49 20.19
CA PRO A 75 31.66 -12.68 20.41
C PRO A 75 31.94 -12.85 21.91
N ARG A 76 32.48 -14.05 22.21
CA ARG A 76 33.09 -14.56 23.45
C ARG A 76 32.15 -15.16 24.50
#